data_AF-A0A8C4F7Y4-F1
#
_entry.id   AF-A0A8C4F7Y4-F1
#
_cell.length_a   1.000
_cell.length_b   1.000
_cell.length_c   1.000
_cell.angle_alpha   90.00
_cell.angle_beta   90.00
_cell.angle_gamma   90.00
#
_symmetry.space_group_name_H-M   'P 1'
#
loop_
_entity.id
_entity.type
_entity.pdbx_description
1 polymer ?
#
loop_
_entity_poly.entity_id
_entity_poly.type
_entity_poly.pdbx_seq_one_letter_code
_entity_poly.pdbx_strand_id
1 'polypeptide(L)'
;MVKLSAELIEQAAQYTNPVRDRELDLRGYKIPVLENLGATLDQFDTIDFSDNEIRKLDGFPLLKRLKTLLMNNNKICRIGENLEHSLPCLTELILTSNNIQELGDLDPLATVKTLTLLSLLRNPVTNKKHYRLYVINKIPQIRVLDFQKVKLKERQEAEKMFKGKRGAQLAKDIARRTKTFTPGVAAQLEKKRTGPSQADVEAIKNAIANASSLAEVERLKGMLQAGQIPGRDLRQGPAGMVEEEEEEEEEEEEEEEGEEGGAQMEPQIDEGAGEEINEGDQEEDDENMDVEQHVNGS
;
A
#
# COMPACT_ATOMS: atom_id res chain seq x y z
N MET A 1 0.47 -4.52 25.87
CA MET A 1 0.82 -3.74 24.66
C MET A 1 1.48 -2.46 25.13
N VAL A 2 2.72 -2.18 24.73
CA VAL A 2 3.47 -1.01 25.23
C VAL A 2 3.10 0.19 24.37
N LYS A 3 2.72 1.30 25.02
CA LYS A 3 2.43 2.55 24.33
C LYS A 3 3.74 3.27 23.99
N LEU A 4 3.84 3.85 22.80
CA LEU A 4 4.96 4.74 22.48
C LEU A 4 4.76 6.07 23.21
N SER A 5 5.31 6.19 24.42
CA SER A 5 5.24 7.40 25.25
C SER A 5 6.47 8.30 25.05
N ALA A 6 6.37 9.57 25.46
CA ALA A 6 7.51 10.47 25.50
C ALA A 6 8.63 9.94 26.40
N GLU A 7 8.26 9.40 27.57
CA GLU A 7 9.21 8.80 28.51
C GLU A 7 9.98 7.61 27.90
N LEU A 8 9.31 6.76 27.11
CA LEU A 8 9.97 5.67 26.38
C LEU A 8 11.00 6.21 25.38
N ILE A 9 10.65 7.27 24.65
CA ILE A 9 11.54 7.92 23.69
C ILE A 9 12.77 8.54 24.37
N GLU A 10 12.57 9.18 25.52
CA GLU A 10 13.67 9.80 26.29
C GLU A 10 14.65 8.78 26.86
N GLN A 11 14.14 7.62 27.29
CA GLN A 11 14.93 6.53 27.89
C GLN A 11 15.55 5.58 26.85
N ALA A 12 15.04 5.59 25.61
CA ALA A 12 15.53 4.75 24.53
C ALA A 12 17.00 5.04 24.19
N ALA A 13 17.70 4.02 23.68
CA ALA A 13 19.10 4.17 23.32
C ALA A 13 19.25 5.12 22.12
N GLN A 14 20.25 6.00 22.22
CA GLN A 14 20.55 7.00 21.21
C GLN A 14 22.06 6.99 20.94
N TYR A 15 22.44 6.89 19.68
CA TYR A 15 23.85 6.79 19.30
C TYR A 15 24.10 7.31 17.88
N THR A 16 25.37 7.41 17.51
CA THR A 16 25.76 7.60 16.10
C THR A 16 25.95 6.23 15.49
N ASN A 17 25.18 5.93 14.43
CA ASN A 17 25.22 4.63 13.78
C ASN A 17 26.44 4.50 12.83
N PRO A 18 26.69 3.31 12.23
CA PRO A 18 27.85 3.08 11.36
C PRO A 18 27.92 3.97 10.11
N VAL A 19 26.80 4.52 9.64
CA VAL A 19 26.75 5.46 8.51
C VAL A 19 26.85 6.92 8.96
N ARG A 20 27.15 7.16 10.25
CA ARG A 20 27.34 8.47 10.89
C ARG A 20 26.07 9.30 11.05
N ASP A 21 24.92 8.65 11.02
CA ASP A 21 23.63 9.27 11.33
C ASP A 21 23.34 9.20 12.83
N ARG A 22 22.65 10.21 13.37
CA ARG A 22 22.12 10.13 14.74
C ARG A 22 20.88 9.24 14.74
N GLU A 23 20.95 8.13 15.45
CA GLU A 23 19.93 7.08 15.47
C GLU A 23 19.25 7.00 16.84
N LEU A 24 17.93 6.82 16.82
CA LEU A 24 17.09 6.45 17.96
C LEU A 24 16.67 4.98 17.82
N ASP A 25 17.00 4.16 18.80
CA ASP A 25 16.68 2.74 18.83
C ASP A 25 15.39 2.48 19.62
N LEU A 26 14.32 2.13 18.90
CA LEU A 26 13.02 1.74 19.45
C LEU A 26 12.69 0.28 19.12
N ARG A 27 13.70 -0.59 19.01
CA ARG A 27 13.51 -2.00 18.67
C ARG A 27 12.84 -2.79 19.79
N GLY A 28 12.00 -3.76 19.42
CA GLY A 28 11.58 -4.83 20.34
C GLY A 28 10.59 -4.44 21.45
N TYR A 29 10.04 -3.22 21.44
CA TYR A 29 9.14 -2.74 22.49
C TYR A 29 7.68 -3.22 22.34
N LYS A 30 7.34 -3.96 21.28
CA LYS A 30 5.96 -4.36 20.95
C LYS A 30 5.02 -3.16 20.80
N ILE A 31 5.53 -2.08 20.22
CA ILE A 31 4.79 -0.85 19.94
C ILE A 31 3.72 -1.16 18.89
N PRO A 32 2.44 -0.84 19.13
CA PRO A 32 1.36 -1.13 18.19
C PRO A 32 1.04 0.02 17.22
N VAL A 33 1.35 1.25 17.64
CA VAL A 33 0.91 2.50 17.02
C VAL A 33 2.03 3.51 17.17
N LEU A 34 2.32 4.22 16.09
CA LEU A 34 3.22 5.36 16.08
C LEU A 34 2.48 6.59 16.62
N GLU A 35 2.98 7.15 17.71
CA GLU A 35 2.43 8.33 18.36
C GLU A 35 3.50 9.00 19.23
N ASN A 36 3.24 10.22 19.70
CA ASN A 36 4.11 10.98 20.61
C ASN A 36 5.55 11.21 20.12
N LEU A 37 5.80 11.02 18.82
CA LEU A 37 7.11 11.24 18.18
C LEU A 37 7.57 12.71 18.21
N GLY A 38 6.73 13.65 18.65
CA GLY A 38 7.15 15.03 18.94
C GLY A 38 8.21 15.09 20.04
N ALA A 39 8.25 14.11 20.94
CA ALA A 39 9.28 13.99 21.98
C ALA A 39 10.69 13.73 21.42
N THR A 40 10.82 13.34 20.14
CA THR A 40 12.12 13.19 19.48
C THR A 40 12.79 14.55 19.17
N LEU A 41 12.03 15.64 19.23
CA LEU A 41 12.47 17.01 18.98
C LEU A 41 13.20 17.21 17.63
N ASP A 42 12.85 16.38 16.62
CA ASP A 42 13.43 16.42 15.26
C ASP A 42 14.97 16.33 15.23
N GLN A 43 15.55 15.57 16.18
CA GLN A 43 17.00 15.53 16.35
C GLN A 43 17.70 14.36 15.64
N PHE A 44 16.94 13.39 15.12
CA PHE A 44 17.47 12.13 14.58
C PHE A 44 17.43 12.08 13.06
N ASP A 45 18.47 11.52 12.48
CA ASP A 45 18.57 11.23 11.05
C ASP A 45 17.94 9.85 10.73
N THR A 46 18.05 8.89 11.67
CA THR A 46 17.50 7.54 11.57
C THR A 46 16.65 7.22 12.80
N ILE A 47 15.51 6.55 12.62
CA ILE A 47 14.78 5.91 13.73
C ILE A 47 14.57 4.44 13.38
N ASP A 48 14.90 3.56 14.31
CA ASP A 48 14.71 2.13 14.17
C ASP A 48 13.52 1.63 15.01
N PHE A 49 12.48 1.19 14.31
CA PHE A 49 11.27 0.58 14.87
C PHE A 49 11.21 -0.94 14.63
N SER A 50 12.32 -1.60 14.34
CA SER A 50 12.34 -3.03 14.02
C SER A 50 11.80 -3.88 15.18
N ASP A 51 11.19 -5.02 14.85
CA ASP A 51 10.66 -5.98 15.84
C ASP A 51 9.56 -5.39 16.75
N ASN A 52 8.64 -4.63 16.16
CA ASN A 52 7.45 -4.09 16.84
C ASN A 52 6.14 -4.66 16.23
N GLU A 53 5.00 -4.15 16.66
CA GLU A 53 3.68 -4.60 16.22
C GLU A 53 2.91 -3.52 15.45
N ILE A 54 3.62 -2.59 14.83
CA ILE A 54 3.04 -1.42 14.15
C ILE A 54 2.26 -1.88 12.93
N ARG A 55 1.01 -1.42 12.81
CA ARG A 55 0.11 -1.80 11.70
C ARG A 55 -0.04 -0.74 10.61
N LYS A 56 0.24 0.52 10.93
CA LYS A 56 0.06 1.65 10.02
C LYS A 56 1.30 2.53 10.07
N LEU A 57 1.81 2.90 8.91
CA LEU A 57 2.91 3.86 8.78
C LEU A 57 2.32 5.26 8.68
N ASP A 58 2.04 5.86 9.83
CA ASP A 58 1.49 7.22 10.01
C ASP A 58 1.81 7.75 11.42
N GLY A 59 1.15 8.82 11.87
CA GLY A 59 1.30 9.32 13.24
C GLY A 59 2.59 10.11 13.50
N PHE A 60 3.32 10.46 12.45
CA PHE A 60 4.52 11.30 12.54
C PHE A 60 4.14 12.78 12.69
N PRO A 61 4.83 13.55 13.56
CA PRO A 61 4.84 15.00 13.48
C PRO A 61 5.72 15.44 12.31
N LEU A 62 5.86 16.76 12.12
CA LEU A 62 6.84 17.31 11.18
C LEU A 62 8.27 17.03 11.69
N LEU A 63 8.97 16.13 11.01
CA LEU A 63 10.37 15.77 11.24
C LEU A 63 11.19 16.09 9.99
N LYS A 64 11.88 17.23 9.99
CA LYS A 64 12.66 17.72 8.84
C LYS A 64 14.03 17.05 8.74
N ARG A 65 14.52 16.47 9.83
CA ARG A 65 15.84 15.83 9.85
C ARG A 65 15.79 14.35 9.50
N LEU A 66 14.66 13.69 9.73
CA LEU A 66 14.52 12.25 9.55
C LEU A 66 14.67 11.85 8.08
N LYS A 67 15.66 10.99 7.80
CA LYS A 67 16.01 10.49 6.46
C LYS A 67 15.72 9.00 6.32
N THR A 68 15.92 8.24 7.38
CA THR A 68 15.86 6.76 7.33
C THR A 68 14.89 6.21 8.36
N LEU A 69 13.98 5.37 7.89
CA LEU A 69 13.05 4.60 8.72
C LEU A 69 13.31 3.10 8.56
N LEU A 70 13.71 2.46 9.64
CA LEU A 70 13.86 1.00 9.72
C LEU A 70 12.61 0.42 10.38
N MET A 71 11.79 -0.29 9.61
CA MET A 71 10.50 -0.84 10.05
C MET A 71 10.46 -2.36 9.92
N ASN A 72 11.60 -3.04 10.07
CA ASN A 72 11.70 -4.48 9.86
C ASN A 72 10.79 -5.24 10.82
N ASN A 73 10.26 -6.39 10.39
CA ASN A 73 9.51 -7.32 11.26
C ASN A 73 8.38 -6.63 12.05
N ASN A 74 7.55 -5.88 11.34
CA ASN A 74 6.34 -5.23 11.89
C ASN A 74 5.08 -5.84 11.26
N LYS A 75 3.91 -5.27 11.55
CA LYS A 75 2.60 -5.72 11.02
C LYS A 75 2.00 -4.70 10.04
N ILE A 76 2.84 -3.89 9.37
CA ILE A 76 2.37 -2.77 8.57
C ILE A 76 1.56 -3.31 7.39
N CYS A 77 0.30 -2.91 7.32
CA CYS A 77 -0.62 -3.26 6.23
C CYS A 77 -1.21 -2.02 5.54
N ARG A 78 -0.89 -0.82 6.03
CA ARG A 78 -1.35 0.44 5.45
C ARG A 78 -0.31 1.54 5.60
N ILE A 79 -0.15 2.32 4.54
CA ILE A 79 0.67 3.54 4.54
C ILE A 79 -0.27 4.74 4.65
N GLY A 80 0.08 5.71 5.51
CA GLY A 80 -0.66 6.96 5.65
C GLY A 80 -0.59 7.81 4.38
N GLU A 81 -1.66 8.55 4.13
CA GLU A 81 -1.67 9.58 3.08
C GLU A 81 -0.87 10.79 3.53
N ASN A 82 -0.32 11.55 2.58
CA ASN A 82 0.37 12.82 2.82
C ASN A 82 1.61 12.72 3.74
N LEU A 83 2.33 11.59 3.71
CA LEU A 83 3.51 11.35 4.53
C LEU A 83 4.61 12.41 4.27
N GLU A 84 4.67 12.98 3.07
CA GLU A 84 5.58 14.05 2.67
C GLU A 84 5.46 15.33 3.51
N HIS A 85 4.29 15.62 4.08
CA HIS A 85 4.12 16.78 4.96
C HIS A 85 4.74 16.56 6.34
N SER A 86 4.80 15.30 6.78
CA SER A 86 5.37 14.95 8.08
C SER A 86 6.85 14.62 7.96
N LEU A 87 7.24 13.95 6.88
CA LEU A 87 8.59 13.46 6.62
C LEU A 87 9.14 13.99 5.28
N PRO A 88 9.34 15.32 5.15
CA PRO A 88 9.70 15.95 3.88
C PRO A 88 11.09 15.55 3.35
N CYS A 89 11.95 14.99 4.21
CA CYS A 89 13.32 14.62 3.88
C CYS A 89 13.57 13.10 3.92
N LEU A 90 12.52 12.27 3.98
CA LEU A 90 12.65 10.82 4.01
C LEU A 90 13.28 10.30 2.70
N THR A 91 14.43 9.64 2.81
CA THR A 91 15.19 9.09 1.67
C THR A 91 15.17 7.57 1.62
N GLU A 92 15.10 6.91 2.78
CA GLU A 92 15.21 5.46 2.91
C GLU A 92 14.09 4.89 3.80
N LEU A 93 13.36 3.91 3.26
CA LEU A 93 12.29 3.22 3.98
C LEU A 93 12.43 1.71 3.85
N ILE A 94 12.74 1.05 4.95
CA ILE A 94 12.91 -0.40 5.01
C ILE A 94 11.67 -1.03 5.66
N LEU A 95 10.85 -1.70 4.84
CA LEU A 95 9.61 -2.38 5.26
C LEU A 95 9.73 -3.91 5.18
N THR A 96 10.94 -4.45 5.27
CA THR A 96 11.17 -5.90 5.18
C THR A 96 10.36 -6.67 6.24
N SER A 97 9.75 -7.80 5.87
CA SER A 97 8.90 -8.61 6.76
C SER A 97 7.73 -7.82 7.36
N ASN A 98 6.84 -7.29 6.51
CA ASN A 98 5.60 -6.64 6.93
C ASN A 98 4.39 -7.31 6.25
N ASN A 99 3.21 -6.71 6.37
CA ASN A 99 1.95 -7.29 5.92
C ASN A 99 1.25 -6.44 4.84
N ILE A 100 2.03 -5.81 3.96
CA ILE A 100 1.50 -5.06 2.81
C ILE A 100 1.07 -6.07 1.75
N GLN A 101 -0.21 -6.02 1.37
CA GLN A 101 -0.83 -7.06 0.55
C GLN A 101 -1.06 -6.62 -0.89
N GLU A 102 -1.58 -5.42 -1.13
CA GLU A 102 -1.98 -4.99 -2.46
C GLU A 102 -1.10 -3.86 -3.01
N LEU A 103 -0.97 -3.79 -4.34
CA LEU A 103 -0.12 -2.81 -5.01
C LEU A 103 -0.58 -1.37 -4.75
N GLY A 104 -1.89 -1.15 -4.68
CA GLY A 104 -2.44 0.17 -4.41
C GLY A 104 -2.17 0.67 -3.00
N ASP A 105 -1.78 -0.20 -2.06
CA ASP A 105 -1.41 0.21 -0.69
C ASP A 105 -0.08 0.97 -0.66
N LEU A 106 0.72 0.86 -1.72
CA LEU A 106 2.01 1.54 -1.90
C LEU A 106 1.85 2.94 -2.53
N ASP A 107 0.70 3.23 -3.14
CA ASP A 107 0.44 4.49 -3.83
C ASP A 107 0.74 5.76 -3.02
N PRO A 108 0.47 5.82 -1.70
CA PRO A 108 0.80 7.00 -0.90
C PRO A 108 2.28 7.36 -0.93
N LEU A 109 3.20 6.40 -1.14
CA LEU A 109 4.64 6.69 -1.21
C LEU A 109 5.02 7.50 -2.47
N ALA A 110 4.16 7.55 -3.49
CA ALA A 110 4.40 8.34 -4.70
C ALA A 110 4.53 9.84 -4.43
N THR A 111 3.96 10.34 -3.32
CA THR A 111 4.01 11.75 -2.93
C THR A 111 5.34 12.13 -2.26
N VAL A 112 6.03 11.18 -1.63
CA VAL A 112 7.33 11.39 -0.95
C VAL A 112 8.46 11.47 -1.98
N LYS A 113 8.68 12.67 -2.54
CA LYS A 113 9.59 12.88 -3.68
C LYS A 113 11.07 12.62 -3.37
N THR A 114 11.46 12.67 -2.09
CA THR A 114 12.82 12.41 -1.62
C THR A 114 13.13 10.93 -1.47
N LEU A 115 12.14 10.05 -1.49
CA LEU A 115 12.34 8.61 -1.26
C LEU A 115 13.12 7.98 -2.42
N THR A 116 14.30 7.45 -2.13
CA THR A 116 15.18 6.85 -3.14
C THR A 116 15.46 5.36 -2.91
N LEU A 117 15.35 4.89 -1.67
CA LEU A 117 15.55 3.49 -1.32
C LEU A 117 14.28 2.96 -0.64
N LEU A 118 13.72 1.88 -1.20
CA LEU A 118 12.58 1.17 -0.64
C LEU A 118 12.87 -0.32 -0.59
N SER A 119 12.67 -0.96 0.55
CA SER A 119 12.66 -2.43 0.66
C SER A 119 11.28 -2.89 1.10
N LEU A 120 10.68 -3.80 0.34
CA LEU A 120 9.40 -4.45 0.61
C LEU A 120 9.55 -5.97 0.68
N LEU A 121 10.78 -6.49 0.67
CA LEU A 121 11.08 -7.91 0.80
C LEU A 121 10.27 -8.58 1.91
N ARG A 122 9.83 -9.81 1.67
CA ARG A 122 8.99 -10.58 2.61
C ARG A 122 7.68 -9.87 3.00
N ASN A 123 7.06 -9.14 2.07
CA ASN A 123 5.66 -8.73 2.15
C ASN A 123 4.84 -9.48 1.10
N PRO A 124 3.55 -9.83 1.35
CA PRO A 124 2.72 -10.49 0.35
C PRO A 124 2.64 -9.77 -1.01
N VAL A 125 2.73 -8.43 -1.01
CA VAL A 125 2.72 -7.61 -2.23
C VAL A 125 3.84 -7.96 -3.22
N THR A 126 4.98 -8.49 -2.77
CA THR A 126 6.10 -8.84 -3.66
C THR A 126 5.77 -10.00 -4.60
N ASN A 127 4.76 -10.82 -4.27
CA ASN A 127 4.31 -11.95 -5.08
C ASN A 127 3.26 -11.54 -6.12
N LYS A 128 2.82 -10.28 -6.14
CA LYS A 128 1.82 -9.79 -7.09
C LYS A 128 2.43 -9.67 -8.49
N LYS A 129 1.63 -9.98 -9.52
CA LYS A 129 2.03 -9.80 -10.92
C LYS A 129 2.42 -8.34 -11.17
N HIS A 130 3.50 -8.15 -11.92
CA HIS A 130 4.04 -6.83 -12.28
C HIS A 130 4.46 -5.96 -11.09
N TYR A 131 4.62 -6.51 -9.89
CA TYR A 131 4.98 -5.77 -8.67
C TYR A 131 6.11 -4.76 -8.89
N ARG A 132 7.26 -5.24 -9.38
CA ARG A 132 8.45 -4.41 -9.57
C ARG A 132 8.23 -3.26 -10.56
N LEU A 133 7.64 -3.56 -11.73
CA LEU A 133 7.35 -2.55 -12.75
C LEU A 133 6.29 -1.56 -12.27
N TYR A 134 5.29 -2.02 -11.52
CA TYR A 134 4.26 -1.16 -10.92
C TYR A 134 4.89 -0.13 -9.98
N VAL A 135 5.74 -0.58 -9.06
CA VAL A 135 6.44 0.31 -8.12
C VAL A 135 7.33 1.30 -8.86
N ILE A 136 8.10 0.85 -9.86
CA ILE A 136 8.97 1.73 -10.67
C ILE A 136 8.17 2.79 -11.42
N ASN A 137 7.01 2.43 -11.98
CA ASN A 137 6.15 3.38 -12.69
C ASN A 137 5.45 4.35 -11.74
N LYS A 138 4.95 3.86 -10.61
CA LYS A 138 4.14 4.64 -9.67
C LYS A 138 4.99 5.55 -8.78
N ILE A 139 6.19 5.12 -8.43
CA ILE A 139 7.12 5.82 -7.54
C ILE A 139 8.46 6.04 -8.28
N PRO A 140 8.48 6.90 -9.32
CA PRO A 140 9.61 7.02 -10.23
C PRO A 140 10.89 7.53 -9.57
N GLN A 141 10.80 8.20 -8.41
CA GLN A 141 11.95 8.69 -7.64
C GLN A 141 12.81 7.57 -7.03
N ILE A 142 12.28 6.34 -6.92
CA ILE A 142 13.03 5.20 -6.36
C ILE A 142 14.22 4.88 -7.26
N ARG A 143 15.40 4.75 -6.64
CA ARG A 143 16.67 4.37 -7.27
C ARG A 143 17.07 2.95 -6.93
N VAL A 144 16.74 2.48 -5.72
CA VAL A 144 17.01 1.13 -5.22
C VAL A 144 15.72 0.56 -4.66
N LEU A 145 15.28 -0.57 -5.22
CA LEU A 145 14.10 -1.31 -4.80
C LEU A 145 14.52 -2.73 -4.41
N ASP A 146 14.21 -3.14 -3.18
CA ASP A 146 14.56 -4.46 -2.63
C ASP A 146 16.06 -4.74 -2.71
N PHE A 147 16.87 -3.73 -2.37
CA PHE A 147 18.33 -3.74 -2.47
C PHE A 147 18.88 -3.97 -3.89
N GLN A 148 18.03 -3.85 -4.91
CA GLN A 148 18.42 -3.92 -6.31
C GLN A 148 18.26 -2.56 -6.99
N LYS A 149 19.32 -2.09 -7.65
CA LYS A 149 19.30 -0.84 -8.42
C LYS A 149 18.25 -0.92 -9.53
N VAL A 150 17.42 0.12 -9.64
CA VAL A 150 16.45 0.28 -10.73
C VAL A 150 17.20 0.71 -11.98
N LYS A 151 17.20 -0.14 -13.01
CA LYS A 151 17.88 0.11 -14.29
C LYS A 151 16.99 0.90 -15.25
N LEU A 152 17.61 1.59 -16.21
CA LEU A 152 16.88 2.35 -17.23
C LEU A 152 15.96 1.46 -18.08
N LYS A 153 16.39 0.24 -18.40
CA LYS A 153 15.59 -0.76 -19.13
C LYS A 153 14.26 -1.04 -18.43
N GLU A 154 14.28 -1.26 -17.12
CA GLU A 154 13.08 -1.51 -16.32
C GLU A 154 12.14 -0.31 -16.31
N ARG A 155 12.68 0.92 -16.31
CA ARG A 155 11.87 2.15 -16.40
C ARG A 155 11.15 2.25 -17.74
N GLN A 156 11.85 1.95 -18.83
CA GLN A 156 11.26 1.96 -20.18
C GLN A 156 10.20 0.87 -20.34
N GLU A 157 10.45 -0.32 -19.78
CA GLU A 157 9.48 -1.42 -19.76
C GLU A 157 8.23 -1.05 -18.95
N ALA A 158 8.42 -0.47 -17.76
CA ALA A 158 7.32 -0.02 -16.91
C ALA A 158 6.51 1.09 -17.59
N GLU A 159 7.16 2.09 -18.18
CA GLU A 159 6.49 3.14 -18.95
C GLU A 159 5.68 2.53 -20.10
N LYS A 160 6.28 1.65 -20.91
CA LYS A 160 5.60 0.98 -22.02
C LYS A 160 4.38 0.19 -21.57
N MET A 161 4.48 -0.53 -20.45
CA MET A 161 3.39 -1.35 -19.90
C MET A 161 2.20 -0.50 -19.44
N PHE A 162 2.46 0.63 -18.79
CA PHE A 162 1.42 1.48 -18.20
C PHE A 162 1.03 2.70 -19.05
N LYS A 163 1.57 2.83 -20.27
CA LYS A 163 1.24 3.92 -21.20
C LYS A 163 -0.15 3.79 -21.82
N GLY A 164 -0.77 4.93 -22.09
CA GLY A 164 -2.04 5.03 -22.82
C GLY A 164 -3.26 4.50 -22.05
N LYS A 165 -4.41 4.44 -22.73
CA LYS A 165 -5.70 4.07 -22.11
C LYS A 165 -5.68 2.65 -21.52
N ARG A 166 -5.10 1.68 -22.25
CA ARG A 166 -5.00 0.28 -21.80
C ARG A 166 -4.08 0.12 -20.60
N GLY A 167 -2.90 0.75 -20.62
CA GLY A 167 -1.97 0.72 -19.49
C GLY A 167 -2.54 1.39 -18.23
N ALA A 168 -3.28 2.49 -18.40
CA ALA A 168 -3.98 3.14 -17.30
C ALA A 168 -5.10 2.25 -16.71
N GLN A 169 -5.82 1.50 -17.54
CA GLN A 169 -6.82 0.54 -17.06
C GLN A 169 -6.16 -0.62 -16.32
N LEU A 170 -5.10 -1.21 -16.87
CA LEU A 170 -4.31 -2.24 -16.20
C LEU A 170 -3.80 -1.75 -14.84
N ALA A 171 -3.24 -0.54 -14.78
CA ALA A 171 -2.78 0.07 -13.54
C ALA A 171 -3.92 0.14 -12.51
N LYS A 172 -5.13 0.57 -12.90
CA LYS A 172 -6.29 0.61 -12.00
C LYS A 172 -6.72 -0.78 -11.53
N ASP A 173 -6.71 -1.76 -12.43
CA ASP A 173 -7.18 -3.12 -12.12
C ASP A 173 -6.27 -3.83 -11.12
N ILE A 174 -4.96 -3.56 -11.17
CA ILE A 174 -3.95 -4.11 -10.26
C ILE A 174 -3.69 -3.24 -9.03
N ALA A 175 -3.98 -1.93 -9.08
CA ALA A 175 -3.84 -0.98 -7.96
C ALA A 175 -4.96 -1.10 -6.91
N ARG A 176 -5.47 -2.32 -6.68
CA ARG A 176 -6.42 -2.55 -5.60
C ARG A 176 -5.77 -2.19 -4.27
N ARG A 177 -6.57 -1.72 -3.32
CA ARG A 177 -6.13 -1.45 -1.94
C ARG A 177 -6.79 -2.43 -1.00
N THR A 178 -6.07 -2.79 0.06
CA THR A 178 -6.61 -3.69 1.07
C THR A 178 -7.73 -3.00 1.85
N LYS A 179 -8.88 -3.65 1.94
CA LYS A 179 -10.02 -3.19 2.78
C LYS A 179 -9.82 -3.66 4.23
N THR A 180 -8.83 -3.11 4.91
CA THR A 180 -8.57 -3.48 6.30
C THR A 180 -9.47 -2.69 7.26
N PHE A 181 -10.35 -3.38 7.97
CA PHE A 181 -11.05 -2.83 9.13
C PHE A 181 -10.08 -2.82 10.33
N THR A 182 -9.70 -1.64 10.81
CA THR A 182 -8.91 -1.48 12.04
C THR A 182 -9.81 -1.03 13.19
N PRO A 183 -10.16 -1.91 14.14
CA PRO A 183 -10.88 -1.50 15.34
C PRO A 183 -10.03 -0.51 16.15
N GLY A 184 -10.60 0.63 16.54
CA GLY A 184 -9.94 1.62 17.41
C GLY A 184 -9.36 2.87 16.73
N VAL A 185 -9.30 2.90 15.39
CA VAL A 185 -9.20 4.16 14.63
C VAL A 185 -10.62 4.45 14.18
N ALA A 186 -11.20 5.56 14.63
CA ALA A 186 -12.53 5.99 14.20
C ALA A 186 -12.66 5.75 12.70
N ALA A 187 -13.62 4.91 12.31
CA ALA A 187 -13.89 4.65 10.92
C ALA A 187 -14.09 6.01 10.25
N GLN A 188 -13.11 6.44 9.45
CA GLN A 188 -13.38 7.33 8.34
C GLN A 188 -14.17 6.50 7.33
N LEU A 189 -15.42 6.21 7.70
CA LEU A 189 -16.49 6.00 6.76
C LEU A 189 -16.66 7.34 6.08
N GLU A 190 -16.07 7.45 4.90
CA GLU A 190 -16.61 8.29 3.86
C GLU A 190 -18.06 7.85 3.57
N LYS A 191 -18.97 8.37 4.39
CA LYS A 191 -20.16 9.08 3.94
C LYS A 191 -20.28 10.25 4.91
N LYS A 192 -19.87 11.44 4.48
CA LYS A 192 -20.50 12.66 5.01
C LYS A 192 -21.99 12.37 4.95
N ARG A 193 -22.66 12.22 6.10
CA ARG A 193 -24.11 12.41 6.15
C ARG A 193 -24.29 13.87 5.72
N THR A 194 -24.43 14.08 4.42
CA THR A 194 -24.90 15.34 3.88
C THR A 194 -26.21 15.58 4.59
N GLY A 195 -26.33 16.71 5.29
CA GLY A 195 -27.61 17.10 5.87
C GLY A 195 -28.73 17.08 4.83
N PRO A 196 -29.99 17.22 5.25
CA PRO A 196 -31.12 17.30 4.32
C PRO A 196 -30.79 18.28 3.19
N SER A 197 -31.12 17.89 1.95
CA SER A 197 -30.86 18.73 0.78
C SER A 197 -31.51 20.09 0.93
N GLN A 198 -31.09 21.11 0.17
CA GLN A 198 -31.73 22.43 0.25
C GLN A 198 -33.25 22.34 -0.03
N ALA A 199 -33.68 21.45 -0.93
CA ALA A 199 -35.08 21.17 -1.20
C ALA A 199 -35.81 20.55 0.00
N ASP A 200 -35.15 19.64 0.72
CA ASP A 200 -35.71 19.04 1.94
C ASP A 200 -35.89 20.10 3.05
N VAL A 201 -34.92 21.00 3.20
CA VAL A 201 -34.99 22.10 4.17
C VAL A 201 -36.13 23.06 3.83
N GLU A 202 -36.36 23.35 2.55
CA GLU A 202 -37.50 24.16 2.10
C GLU A 202 -38.84 23.46 2.32
N ALA A 203 -38.94 22.15 2.04
CA ALA A 203 -40.15 21.38 2.30
C ALA A 203 -40.50 21.37 3.79
N ILE A 204 -39.51 21.21 4.67
CA ILE A 204 -39.68 21.27 6.12
C ILE A 204 -40.15 22.65 6.56
N LYS A 205 -39.53 23.72 6.05
CA LYS A 205 -39.93 25.11 6.36
C LYS A 205 -41.36 25.40 5.92
N ASN A 206 -41.73 24.98 4.72
CA ASN A 206 -43.08 25.18 4.18
C ASN A 206 -44.12 24.37 4.96
N ALA A 207 -43.82 23.13 5.35
CA ALA A 207 -44.71 22.32 6.17
C ALA A 207 -44.96 22.93 7.55
N ILE A 208 -43.91 23.46 8.19
CA ILE A 208 -44.04 24.16 9.48
C ILE A 208 -44.83 25.47 9.32
N ALA A 209 -44.56 26.25 8.26
CA ALA A 209 -45.24 27.52 8.02
C ALA A 209 -46.74 27.36 7.71
N ASN A 210 -47.14 26.25 7.08
CA ASN A 210 -48.52 25.96 6.73
C ASN A 210 -49.31 25.20 7.82
N ALA A 211 -48.67 24.86 8.94
CA ALA A 211 -49.33 24.15 10.04
C ALA A 211 -50.34 25.07 10.74
N SER A 212 -51.63 24.71 10.69
CA SER A 212 -52.74 25.51 11.23
C SER A 212 -53.10 25.19 12.69
N SER A 213 -52.43 24.22 13.32
CA SER A 213 -52.68 23.83 14.71
C SER A 213 -51.40 23.39 15.43
N LEU A 214 -51.41 23.53 16.75
CA LEU A 214 -50.30 23.11 17.62
C LEU A 214 -50.03 21.60 17.50
N ALA A 215 -51.09 20.80 17.38
CA ALA A 215 -51.01 19.35 17.19
C ALA A 215 -50.28 18.97 15.90
N GLU A 216 -50.48 19.75 14.82
CA GLU A 216 -49.80 19.51 13.54
C GLU A 216 -48.30 19.86 13.61
N VAL A 217 -47.93 20.89 14.37
CA VAL A 217 -46.53 21.24 14.63
C VAL A 217 -45.83 20.15 15.46
N GLU A 218 -46.50 19.60 16.48
CA GLU A 218 -45.97 18.49 17.27
C GLU A 218 -45.81 17.21 16.44
N ARG A 219 -46.76 16.93 15.54
CA ARG A 219 -46.68 15.82 14.59
C ARG A 219 -45.47 15.97 13.66
N LEU A 220 -45.27 17.15 13.06
CA LEU A 220 -44.11 17.44 12.21
C LEU A 220 -42.78 17.33 12.98
N LYS A 221 -42.74 17.81 14.23
CA LYS A 221 -41.57 17.66 15.11
C LYS A 221 -41.25 16.19 15.38
N GLY A 222 -42.27 15.37 15.67
CA GLY A 222 -42.12 13.91 15.85
C GLY A 222 -41.61 13.22 14.58
N MET A 223 -42.14 13.58 13.41
CA MET A 223 -41.67 13.04 12.12
C MET A 223 -40.19 13.36 11.85
N LEU A 224 -39.76 14.60 12.14
CA LEU A 224 -38.36 15.00 11.97
C LEU A 224 -37.43 14.30 12.97
N GLN A 225 -37.87 14.09 14.21
CA GLN A 225 -37.14 13.29 15.19
C GLN A 225 -37.01 11.82 14.76
N ALA A 226 -38.01 11.29 14.06
CA ALA A 226 -37.98 9.97 13.44
C ALA A 226 -37.21 9.91 12.10
N GLY A 227 -36.64 11.04 11.65
CA GLY A 227 -35.85 11.11 10.41
C GLY A 227 -36.68 11.12 9.11
N GLN A 228 -37.98 11.37 9.18
CA GLN A 228 -38.87 11.46 8.02
C GLN A 228 -39.03 12.92 7.56
N ILE A 229 -39.00 13.14 6.24
CA ILE A 229 -39.12 14.46 5.63
C ILE A 229 -40.54 14.59 5.03
N PRO A 230 -41.32 15.63 5.39
CA PRO A 230 -42.66 15.86 4.85
C PRO A 230 -42.65 15.93 3.31
N GLY A 231 -43.51 15.15 2.64
CA GLY A 231 -43.64 15.14 1.18
C GLY A 231 -42.78 14.11 0.44
N ARG A 232 -41.99 13.29 1.15
CA ARG A 232 -41.25 12.17 0.56
C ARG A 232 -42.03 10.85 0.74
N ASP A 233 -42.87 10.50 -0.22
CA ASP A 233 -43.54 9.18 -0.25
C ASP A 233 -42.51 8.07 -0.55
N LEU A 234 -42.42 7.09 0.36
CA LEU A 234 -41.72 5.83 0.13
C LEU A 234 -42.53 5.00 -0.88
N ARG A 235 -42.18 5.05 -2.17
CA ARG A 235 -42.59 4.03 -3.13
C ARG A 235 -41.48 3.01 -3.33
N GLN A 236 -41.76 1.81 -2.81
CA GLN A 236 -41.36 0.47 -3.27
C GLN A 236 -39.87 0.08 -3.22
N GLY A 237 -39.53 -0.67 -2.18
CA GLY A 237 -38.73 -1.89 -2.27
C GLY A 237 -39.51 -3.00 -1.52
N PRO A 238 -39.55 -4.26 -2.00
CA PRO A 238 -40.49 -5.25 -1.48
C PRO A 238 -40.09 -5.76 -0.08
N ALA A 239 -41.09 -5.85 0.82
CA ALA A 239 -41.10 -6.79 1.94
C ALA A 239 -41.14 -8.23 1.38
N GLY A 240 -40.57 -9.30 1.92
CA GLY A 240 -40.08 -9.63 3.26
C GLY A 240 -40.60 -11.04 3.57
N MET A 241 -39.74 -12.06 3.69
CA MET A 241 -40.02 -13.42 4.20
C MET A 241 -38.68 -13.94 4.74
N VAL A 242 -38.45 -14.02 6.05
CA VAL A 242 -38.90 -15.04 7.03
C VAL A 242 -38.48 -16.45 6.60
N GLU A 243 -37.59 -17.02 7.42
CA GLU A 243 -37.12 -18.40 7.41
C GLU A 243 -38.29 -19.34 7.68
N GLU A 244 -38.50 -20.32 6.81
CA GLU A 244 -39.23 -21.56 7.12
C GLU A 244 -38.35 -22.73 6.68
N GLU A 245 -38.03 -23.60 7.65
CA GLU A 245 -37.45 -24.92 7.45
C GLU A 245 -38.59 -25.86 7.02
N GLU A 246 -38.47 -26.49 5.84
CA GLU A 246 -39.15 -27.75 5.54
C GLU A 246 -38.15 -28.68 4.84
N GLU A 247 -37.95 -29.86 5.45
CA GLU A 247 -37.31 -31.04 4.87
C GLU A 247 -38.18 -31.55 3.72
N GLU A 248 -37.59 -31.97 2.58
CA GLU A 248 -38.12 -33.08 1.77
C GLU A 248 -37.11 -33.53 0.69
N GLU A 249 -36.63 -34.76 0.91
CA GLU A 249 -36.19 -35.86 0.02
C GLU A 249 -35.53 -35.56 -1.35
N GLU A 250 -34.27 -36.01 -1.47
CA GLU A 250 -33.55 -36.23 -2.74
C GLU A 250 -34.11 -37.49 -3.43
N GLU A 251 -34.72 -37.33 -4.60
CA GLU A 251 -34.85 -38.43 -5.58
C GLU A 251 -33.72 -38.32 -6.61
N GLU A 252 -32.89 -39.36 -6.64
CA GLU A 252 -31.87 -39.60 -7.67
C GLU A 252 -32.56 -40.03 -8.98
N GLU A 253 -32.35 -39.29 -10.07
CA GLU A 253 -32.52 -39.82 -11.42
C GLU A 253 -31.16 -39.82 -12.13
N GLU A 254 -30.66 -41.04 -12.36
CA GLU A 254 -29.52 -41.37 -13.20
C GLU A 254 -29.86 -41.04 -14.67
N GLU A 255 -28.99 -40.28 -15.35
CA GLU A 255 -28.90 -40.35 -16.81
C GLU A 255 -27.47 -40.68 -17.22
N GLU A 256 -27.34 -41.90 -17.75
CA GLU A 256 -26.21 -42.43 -18.50
C GLU A 256 -25.94 -41.57 -19.74
N GLU A 257 -24.70 -41.12 -19.93
CA GLU A 257 -24.18 -40.92 -21.28
C GLU A 257 -22.96 -41.80 -21.49
N GLY A 258 -23.19 -42.83 -22.30
CA GLY A 258 -22.23 -43.82 -22.72
C GLY A 258 -21.18 -43.29 -23.70
N GLU A 259 -20.05 -43.97 -23.60
CA GLU A 259 -18.80 -43.91 -24.35
C GLU A 259 -18.93 -43.92 -25.88
N GLU A 260 -17.94 -43.34 -26.56
CA GLU A 260 -16.82 -44.06 -27.21
C GLU A 260 -16.05 -43.06 -28.09
N GLY A 261 -14.76 -42.81 -27.85
CA GLY A 261 -13.64 -43.61 -28.34
C GLY A 261 -12.71 -42.61 -29.07
N GLY A 262 -11.38 -42.55 -28.90
CA GLY A 262 -10.39 -43.55 -28.56
C GLY A 262 -9.29 -43.42 -29.62
N ALA A 263 -8.08 -42.99 -29.24
CA ALA A 263 -6.82 -43.36 -29.90
C ALA A 263 -5.62 -42.70 -29.19
N GLN A 264 -4.85 -43.56 -28.54
CA GLN A 264 -3.47 -43.36 -28.13
C GLN A 264 -2.56 -43.30 -29.37
N MET A 265 -1.45 -42.54 -29.29
CA MET A 265 -0.14 -42.93 -29.82
C MET A 265 0.92 -41.85 -29.50
N GLU A 266 1.78 -42.15 -28.53
CA GLU A 266 3.24 -41.94 -28.62
C GLU A 266 3.83 -43.22 -29.25
N PRO A 267 5.04 -43.25 -29.87
CA PRO A 267 6.29 -42.69 -29.35
C PRO A 267 7.32 -42.20 -30.40
N GLN A 268 8.56 -41.93 -29.94
CA GLN A 268 9.88 -41.75 -30.61
C GLN A 268 10.47 -40.36 -30.32
N ILE A 269 11.46 -40.20 -29.44
CA ILE A 269 12.87 -40.65 -29.49
C ILE A 269 13.53 -40.31 -30.82
N ASP A 270 14.31 -39.22 -30.83
CA ASP A 270 15.46 -39.07 -31.72
C ASP A 270 16.67 -38.62 -30.89
N GLU A 271 17.71 -39.44 -30.92
CA GLU A 271 19.05 -39.19 -30.39
C GLU A 271 19.92 -38.67 -31.54
N GLY A 272 20.83 -37.75 -31.24
CA GLY A 272 22.15 -37.76 -31.90
C GLY A 272 22.53 -36.54 -32.73
N ALA A 273 23.43 -35.76 -32.13
CA ALA A 273 24.69 -35.17 -32.68
C ALA A 273 24.94 -33.87 -31.89
N GLY A 274 25.96 -33.73 -31.03
CA GLY A 274 27.33 -34.20 -31.18
C GLY A 274 28.14 -33.13 -31.92
N GLU A 275 29.24 -32.69 -31.29
CA GLU A 275 30.34 -31.87 -31.85
C GLU A 275 30.09 -30.36 -31.95
N GLU A 276 31.01 -29.44 -31.62
CA GLU A 276 32.39 -29.54 -31.14
C GLU A 276 32.80 -28.15 -30.57
N ILE A 277 33.53 -28.20 -29.46
CA ILE A 277 34.78 -27.50 -29.16
C ILE A 277 35.11 -26.30 -30.07
N ASN A 278 35.33 -25.13 -29.45
CA ASN A 278 36.38 -24.21 -29.91
C ASN A 278 37.05 -23.58 -28.69
N GLU A 279 37.98 -24.33 -28.11
CA GLU A 279 39.19 -23.77 -27.51
C GLU A 279 40.14 -23.41 -28.68
N GLY A 280 40.84 -22.29 -28.54
CA GLY A 280 41.75 -21.75 -29.53
C GLY A 280 41.94 -20.26 -29.23
N ASP A 281 42.73 -19.93 -28.20
CA ASP A 281 44.19 -19.79 -28.21
C ASP A 281 44.71 -18.56 -28.97
N GLN A 282 45.85 -18.08 -28.45
CA GLN A 282 46.75 -17.03 -28.92
C GLN A 282 46.48 -15.67 -28.27
N GLU A 283 47.17 -15.34 -27.16
CA GLU A 283 48.62 -15.08 -27.05
C GLU A 283 49.15 -14.18 -28.16
N GLU A 284 49.66 -13.03 -27.73
CA GLU A 284 50.81 -12.26 -28.20
C GLU A 284 50.52 -10.81 -27.81
N ASP A 285 51.10 -10.33 -26.71
CA ASP A 285 52.47 -9.83 -26.58
C ASP A 285 52.66 -8.44 -27.20
N ASP A 286 53.59 -7.73 -26.57
CA ASP A 286 54.26 -6.52 -27.03
C ASP A 286 53.52 -5.20 -26.84
N GLU A 287 54.14 -4.12 -26.40
CA GLU A 287 55.42 -3.84 -25.77
C GLU A 287 55.35 -2.33 -25.47
N ASN A 288 56.09 -1.88 -24.48
CA ASN A 288 56.71 -0.55 -24.35
C ASN A 288 56.16 0.64 -25.16
N MET A 289 55.86 1.72 -24.44
CA MET A 289 56.64 2.95 -24.68
C MET A 289 56.64 3.84 -23.44
N ASP A 290 57.78 3.82 -22.75
CA ASP A 290 58.28 4.94 -21.98
C ASP A 290 58.22 6.23 -22.80
N VAL A 291 57.66 7.29 -22.22
CA VAL A 291 57.98 8.66 -22.62
C VAL A 291 58.48 9.38 -21.38
N GLU A 292 59.80 9.41 -21.31
CA GLU A 292 60.63 10.14 -20.39
C GLU A 292 60.66 11.65 -20.74
N GLN A 293 61.07 12.45 -19.76
CA GLN A 293 61.71 13.79 -19.86
C GLN A 293 60.78 14.99 -20.09
N HIS A 294 60.53 15.81 -19.05
CA HIS A 294 61.40 16.84 -18.45
C HIS A 294 61.08 18.25 -18.99
N VAL A 295 61.12 19.22 -18.08
CA VAL A 295 61.90 20.48 -18.12
C VAL A 295 61.13 21.65 -17.49
N ASN A 296 61.65 22.06 -16.32
CA ASN A 296 61.84 23.41 -15.75
C ASN A 296 60.64 24.38 -15.60
N GLY A 297 60.55 25.18 -14.54
CA GLY A 297 61.49 25.44 -13.44
C GLY A 297 61.24 26.83 -12.85
N SER A 298 61.77 27.01 -11.63
CA SER A 298 61.92 28.24 -10.82
C SER A 298 60.68 28.83 -10.18
#